data_AF-A0A1Y2HLM2-F1
#
_entry.id   AF-A0A1Y2HLM2-F1
#
_cell.length_a   1.000
_cell.length_b   1.000
_cell.length_c   1.000
_cell.angle_alpha   90.00
_cell.angle_beta   90.00
_cell.angle_gamma   90.00
#
_symmetry.space_group_name_H-M   'P 1'
#
loop_
_entity.id
_entity.type
_entity.pdbx_description
1 polymer ?
#
loop_
_entity_poly.entity_id
_entity_poly.type
_entity_poly.pdbx_seq_one_letter_code
_entity_poly.pdbx_strand_id
1 'polypeptide(L)'
;MMVQKQRFGPSYLQKLYDSGYRFCIGSAFSAAVTSNRGDVLDWWIDVAKLGVPRFRDYYDWDDSPIRLAVQAEAWDSLDWLARGKYHKMCDDGLTDEELADLVRTGDKRQLQFVALWLAAGFGVLEYIKGVIEAACEMGAVEVLQGWVDGHDVWFEPDTMDEMCAAAVNGQGPVAPVLEWMLNNEWAMPNLAEYASKVGNLELLEWWKKNKVQIDAQVRAAYMDQERELDPASDMELVPEWLSEVKHGYCLDLARENGHEHVVDWWMQNLELLVIPESVEKVDAASGNGDLEFLKFWNRCRGPSPQQYDCDKALCQATTNGQLAVLEWWFKESHVQLKFDIVNMLRCALASGGDQWKAVTDWWMSKSGIEIALDKCSDVINCCDNVAILDRWEALGRFIPVDETSAIIDAAQRNDTEILQWWADHDQDALDNLLVGNTQLMDSASLAAASLTLEWIRKYCNLRGIELCYSEKAMSGLVWDSAYSGYVFMWVIKWWCESGLELKYTESAFLNAVLWISDEQCKWWLEQSLPIRYTKEGLDATVERRGPWITEFAQSHGTEVLDGHFQPQEARVE
;
A
#
# COMPACT_ATOMS: atom_id res chain seq x y z
N MET A 1 53.98 26.37 33.49
CA MET A 1 52.67 26.86 32.99
C MET A 1 52.14 28.10 33.70
N MET A 2 52.05 28.17 35.04
CA MET A 2 51.48 29.36 35.74
C MET A 2 52.17 30.71 35.44
N VAL A 3 53.50 30.72 35.25
CA VAL A 3 54.28 31.95 35.00
C VAL A 3 54.04 32.54 33.60
N GLN A 4 53.68 31.71 32.60
CA GLN A 4 53.31 32.21 31.27
C GLN A 4 51.88 32.73 31.22
N LYS A 5 50.93 32.09 31.93
CA LYS A 5 49.53 32.57 32.02
C LYS A 5 49.42 34.00 32.58
N GLN A 6 50.26 34.37 33.56
CA GLN A 6 50.28 35.74 34.12
C GLN A 6 50.84 36.81 33.18
N ARG A 7 51.69 36.44 32.19
CA ARG A 7 52.25 37.40 31.23
C ARG A 7 51.26 37.80 30.12
N PHE A 8 50.19 37.03 29.93
CA PHE A 8 49.19 37.24 28.89
C PHE A 8 47.83 37.59 29.49
N GLY A 9 47.80 38.48 30.48
CA GLY A 9 46.56 38.94 31.13
C GLY A 9 46.02 40.24 30.53
N PRO A 10 44.72 40.57 30.73
CA PRO A 10 44.10 41.78 30.19
C PRO A 10 44.86 43.08 30.50
N SER A 11 45.43 43.20 31.70
CA SER A 11 46.19 44.38 32.14
C SER A 11 47.53 44.56 31.40
N TYR A 12 48.14 43.48 30.92
CA TYR A 12 49.36 43.54 30.11
C TYR A 12 49.02 43.79 28.64
N LEU A 13 47.97 43.13 28.13
CA LEU A 13 47.48 43.34 26.77
C LEU A 13 47.00 44.79 26.56
N GLN A 14 46.35 45.40 27.55
CA GLN A 14 45.96 46.81 27.53
C GLN A 14 47.18 47.73 27.35
N LYS A 15 48.28 47.50 28.09
CA LYS A 15 49.50 48.31 27.96
C LYS A 15 50.12 48.20 26.57
N LEU A 16 50.11 47.00 25.98
CA LEU A 16 50.59 46.80 24.61
C LEU A 16 49.68 47.51 23.60
N TYR A 17 48.36 47.37 23.76
CA TYR A 17 47.38 48.04 22.92
C TYR A 17 47.53 49.58 22.96
N ASP A 18 47.63 50.15 24.16
CA ASP A 18 47.82 51.59 24.37
C ASP A 18 49.16 52.11 23.79
N SER A 19 50.18 51.25 23.70
CA SER A 19 51.47 51.57 23.07
C SER A 19 51.44 51.57 21.54
N GLY A 20 50.31 51.24 20.92
CA GLY A 20 50.14 51.14 19.47
C GLY A 20 50.61 49.81 18.87
N TYR A 21 50.81 48.78 19.69
CA TYR A 21 51.17 47.45 19.21
C TYR A 21 50.05 46.84 18.35
N ARG A 22 50.39 46.32 17.17
CA ARG A 22 49.43 45.66 16.28
C ARG A 22 49.46 44.15 16.50
N PHE A 23 48.37 43.61 17.00
CA PHE A 23 48.21 42.17 17.16
C PHE A 23 47.98 41.48 15.81
N CYS A 24 48.64 40.34 15.60
CA CYS A 24 48.25 39.42 14.54
C CYS A 24 46.95 38.73 14.95
N ILE A 25 45.83 39.14 14.37
CA ILE A 25 44.48 38.79 14.84
C ILE A 25 44.31 37.25 14.90
N GLY A 26 44.67 36.52 13.84
CA GLY A 26 44.56 35.05 13.78
C GLY A 26 45.35 34.34 14.88
N SER A 27 46.67 34.52 14.93
CA SER A 27 47.54 33.81 15.87
C SER A 27 47.30 34.20 17.34
N ALA A 28 47.02 35.48 17.62
CA ALA A 28 46.79 35.93 18.98
C ALA A 28 45.41 35.55 19.51
N PHE A 29 44.39 35.51 18.65
CA PHE A 29 43.09 34.93 18.99
C PHE A 29 43.21 33.42 19.24
N SER A 30 43.84 32.67 18.34
CA SER A 30 44.07 31.22 18.51
C SER A 30 44.83 30.92 19.80
N ALA A 31 45.86 31.69 20.13
CA ALA A 31 46.59 31.56 21.39
C ALA A 31 45.73 31.84 22.64
N ALA A 32 44.79 32.78 22.57
CA ALA A 32 43.89 33.10 23.68
C ALA A 32 42.85 32.00 23.92
N VAL A 33 42.26 31.46 22.85
CA VAL A 33 41.30 30.35 22.90
C VAL A 33 41.98 29.08 23.41
N THR A 34 43.09 28.65 22.80
CA THR A 34 43.84 27.43 23.20
C THR A 34 44.43 27.49 24.61
N SER A 35 44.68 28.69 25.14
CA SER A 35 45.17 28.87 26.51
C SER A 35 44.08 28.80 27.58
N ASN A 36 42.81 28.61 27.20
CA ASN A 36 41.63 28.57 28.06
C ASN A 36 41.49 29.86 28.91
N ARG A 37 41.47 31.03 28.25
CA ARG A 37 41.46 32.35 28.88
C ARG A 37 40.27 33.21 28.47
N GLY A 38 39.09 32.89 29.02
CA GLY A 38 37.87 33.69 28.82
C GLY A 38 38.01 35.17 29.17
N ASP A 39 38.80 35.51 30.20
CA ASP A 39 39.06 36.90 30.61
C ASP A 39 39.83 37.73 29.56
N VAL A 40 40.69 37.07 28.78
CA VAL A 40 41.40 37.68 27.66
C VAL A 40 40.46 37.87 26.47
N LEU A 41 39.56 36.92 26.23
CA LEU A 41 38.57 36.99 25.17
C LEU A 41 37.52 38.09 25.44
N ASP A 42 37.08 38.25 26.69
CA ASP A 42 36.24 39.37 27.12
C ASP A 42 36.94 40.71 26.84
N TRP A 43 38.20 40.86 27.23
CA TRP A 43 38.99 42.06 26.93
C TRP A 43 39.14 42.30 25.42
N TRP A 44 39.38 41.24 24.64
CA TRP A 44 39.58 41.30 23.18
C TRP A 44 38.37 41.92 22.46
N ILE A 45 37.17 41.49 22.85
CA ILE A 45 35.92 41.94 22.22
C ILE A 45 35.41 43.24 22.84
N ASP A 46 35.25 43.29 24.16
CA ASP A 46 34.53 44.38 24.81
C ASP A 46 35.37 45.65 24.97
N VAL A 47 36.69 45.48 25.16
CA VAL A 47 37.61 46.59 25.44
C VAL A 47 38.40 46.97 24.20
N ALA A 48 39.11 46.00 23.61
CA ALA A 48 39.98 46.25 22.46
C ALA A 48 39.22 46.33 21.13
N LYS A 49 37.98 45.81 21.06
CA LYS A 49 37.13 45.76 19.86
C LYS A 49 37.87 45.21 18.64
N LEU A 50 38.74 44.22 18.88
CA LEU A 50 39.49 43.57 17.83
C LEU A 50 38.57 42.61 17.06
N GLY A 51 38.81 42.47 15.76
CA GLY A 51 38.06 41.52 14.94
C GLY A 51 38.27 40.08 15.39
N VAL A 52 37.29 39.23 15.12
CA VAL A 52 37.44 37.77 15.19
C VAL A 52 37.91 37.28 13.82
N PRO A 53 38.92 36.40 13.75
CA PRO A 53 39.44 35.95 12.47
C PRO A 53 38.40 35.12 11.72
N ARG A 54 38.34 35.26 10.39
CA ARG A 54 37.46 34.46 9.52
C ARG A 54 38.16 33.19 9.07
N PHE A 55 37.40 32.18 8.65
CA PHE A 55 37.93 30.88 8.21
C PHE A 55 39.02 30.99 7.11
N ARG A 56 38.90 31.98 6.20
CA ARG A 56 39.89 32.24 5.14
C ARG A 56 41.22 32.84 5.61
N ASP A 57 41.35 33.17 6.88
CA ASP A 57 42.56 33.79 7.45
C ASP A 57 43.59 32.75 7.94
N TYR A 58 43.29 31.45 7.83
CA TYR A 58 44.17 30.33 8.21
C TYR A 58 44.75 29.62 6.98
N TYR A 59 45.99 29.14 7.10
CA TYR A 59 46.72 28.52 5.98
C TYR A 59 46.33 27.05 5.75
N ASP A 60 45.80 26.37 6.77
CA ASP A 60 45.41 24.95 6.75
C ASP A 60 44.14 24.70 7.59
N TRP A 61 43.36 23.68 7.25
CA TRP A 61 42.12 23.28 7.95
C TRP A 61 42.39 22.84 9.40
N ASP A 62 43.57 22.29 9.65
CA ASP A 62 44.03 21.80 10.95
C ASP A 62 44.47 22.92 11.91
N ASP A 63 44.66 24.16 11.41
CA ASP A 63 45.02 25.32 12.23
C ASP A 63 43.81 26.03 12.88
N SER A 64 42.62 25.42 12.78
CA SER A 64 41.39 25.91 13.40
C SER A 64 41.58 26.18 14.90
N PRO A 65 41.33 27.41 15.38
CA PRO A 65 41.37 27.73 16.80
C PRO A 65 40.40 26.90 17.64
N ILE A 66 39.28 26.46 17.03
CA ILE A 66 38.25 25.67 17.71
C ILE A 66 38.76 24.24 17.88
N ARG A 67 39.28 23.60 16.83
CA ARG A 67 39.85 22.24 16.92
C ARG A 67 41.05 22.19 17.87
N LEU A 68 41.94 23.16 17.76
CA LEU A 68 43.09 23.27 18.67
C LEU A 68 42.65 23.47 20.12
N ALA A 69 41.55 24.19 20.35
CA ALA A 69 40.99 24.38 21.69
C ALA A 69 40.32 23.11 22.23
N VAL A 70 39.65 22.31 21.38
CA VAL A 70 39.14 20.98 21.75
C VAL A 70 40.29 20.04 22.11
N GLN A 71 41.34 19.99 21.28
CA GLN A 71 42.55 19.20 21.56
C GLN A 71 43.28 19.65 22.83
N ALA A 72 43.22 20.94 23.16
CA ALA A 72 43.82 21.52 24.36
C ALA A 72 42.90 21.46 25.60
N GLU A 73 41.71 20.86 25.50
CA GLU A 73 40.69 20.81 26.57
C GLU A 73 40.36 22.21 27.14
N ALA A 74 40.34 23.23 26.27
CA ALA A 74 40.12 24.62 26.63
C ALA A 74 38.63 24.98 26.77
N TRP A 75 37.92 24.22 27.62
CA TRP A 75 36.46 24.25 27.71
C TRP A 75 35.85 25.59 28.14
N ASP A 76 36.55 26.41 28.94
CA ASP A 76 36.01 27.72 29.36
C ASP A 76 36.02 28.73 28.21
N SER A 77 37.04 28.66 27.35
CA SER A 77 37.13 29.44 26.12
C SER A 77 36.14 28.95 25.06
N LEU A 78 35.90 27.64 24.98
CA LEU A 78 34.89 27.05 24.11
C LEU A 78 33.46 27.38 24.56
N ASP A 79 33.15 27.28 25.86
CA ASP A 79 31.88 27.75 26.43
C ASP A 79 31.70 29.26 26.22
N TRP A 80 32.79 30.04 26.30
CA TRP A 80 32.74 31.46 26.02
C TRP A 80 32.32 31.74 24.57
N LEU A 81 32.82 30.96 23.61
CA LEU A 81 32.39 31.03 22.21
C LEU A 81 30.91 30.61 22.04
N ALA A 82 30.49 29.58 22.77
CA ALA A 82 29.11 29.08 22.78
C ALA A 82 28.09 30.07 23.39
N ARG A 83 28.52 31.10 24.13
CA ARG A 83 27.59 32.13 24.63
C ARG A 83 27.03 32.92 23.45
N GLY A 84 25.70 32.85 23.25
CA GLY A 84 24.94 33.20 22.04
C GLY A 84 25.15 34.56 21.36
N LYS A 85 26.06 35.42 21.82
CA LYS A 85 26.50 36.64 21.14
C LYS A 85 27.61 36.41 20.10
N TYR A 86 28.32 35.29 20.18
CA TYR A 86 29.59 35.10 19.44
C TYR A 86 29.55 33.98 18.38
N HIS A 87 28.45 33.23 18.28
CA HIS A 87 28.31 32.12 17.32
C HIS A 87 28.48 32.53 15.85
N LYS A 88 28.05 33.75 15.45
CA LYS A 88 28.22 34.28 14.09
C LYS A 88 29.62 34.87 13.82
N MET A 89 30.52 34.84 14.79
CA MET A 89 31.82 35.49 14.69
C MET A 89 32.91 34.58 14.13
N CYS A 90 32.74 33.26 14.22
CA CYS A 90 33.62 32.28 13.60
C CYS A 90 32.89 31.68 12.39
N ASP A 91 33.52 31.73 11.22
CA ASP A 91 33.07 31.01 10.01
C ASP A 91 33.49 29.52 10.04
N ASP A 92 33.99 29.04 11.19
CA ASP A 92 34.60 27.73 11.41
C ASP A 92 33.78 26.97 12.46
N GLY A 93 33.64 25.65 12.27
CA GLY A 93 32.78 24.79 13.07
C GLY A 93 33.35 23.38 13.19
N LEU A 94 32.81 22.63 14.14
CA LEU A 94 33.10 21.20 14.29
C LEU A 94 32.24 20.40 13.30
N THR A 95 32.81 19.32 12.76
CA THR A 95 32.06 18.38 11.91
C THR A 95 31.11 17.53 12.76
N ASP A 96 30.13 16.91 12.11
CA ASP A 96 29.22 15.96 12.75
C ASP A 96 29.98 14.79 13.40
N GLU A 97 30.99 14.24 12.72
CA GLU A 97 31.86 13.17 13.26
C GLU A 97 32.66 13.63 14.49
N GLU A 98 33.24 14.84 14.46
CA GLU A 98 34.00 15.38 15.59
C GLU A 98 33.12 15.53 16.85
N LEU A 99 31.89 15.98 16.67
CA LEU A 99 30.93 16.10 17.77
C LEU A 99 30.45 14.72 18.24
N ALA A 100 30.18 13.79 17.32
CA ALA A 100 29.77 12.42 17.65
C ALA A 100 30.86 11.68 18.46
N ASP A 101 32.13 11.82 18.09
CA ASP A 101 33.25 11.24 18.83
C ASP A 101 33.38 11.81 20.24
N LEU A 102 33.17 13.12 20.41
CA LEU A 102 33.12 13.76 21.73
C LEU A 102 31.97 13.21 22.59
N VAL A 103 30.82 12.87 21.98
CA VAL A 103 29.69 12.28 22.71
C VAL A 103 29.96 10.83 23.10
N ARG A 104 30.54 10.03 22.19
CA ARG A 104 30.83 8.60 22.44
C ARG A 104 31.96 8.38 23.45
N THR A 105 33.00 9.22 23.41
CA THR A 105 34.23 9.03 24.19
C THR A 105 34.39 10.00 25.35
N GLY A 106 33.65 11.10 25.34
CA GLY A 106 33.79 12.18 26.30
C GLY A 106 33.20 11.88 27.67
N ASP A 107 33.68 12.61 28.67
CA ASP A 107 33.07 12.62 29.99
C ASP A 107 31.95 13.69 30.07
N LYS A 108 31.37 13.85 31.26
CA LYS A 108 30.29 14.81 31.51
C LYS A 108 30.59 16.23 31.01
N ARG A 109 31.85 16.65 31.01
CA ARG A 109 32.24 17.99 30.57
C ARG A 109 32.17 18.14 29.06
N GLN A 110 32.62 17.15 28.31
CA GLN A 110 32.53 17.12 26.85
C GLN A 110 31.06 17.10 26.41
N LEU A 111 30.21 16.32 27.06
CA LEU A 111 28.76 16.31 26.80
C LEU A 111 28.12 17.68 27.04
N GLN A 112 28.47 18.35 28.15
CA GLN A 112 28.02 19.72 28.42
C GLN A 112 28.48 20.71 27.35
N PHE A 113 29.73 20.58 26.88
CA PHE A 113 30.24 21.41 25.80
C PHE A 113 29.44 21.19 24.51
N VAL A 114 29.24 19.94 24.09
CA VAL A 114 28.48 19.62 22.86
C VAL A 114 27.04 20.14 22.99
N ALA A 115 26.38 19.94 24.13
CA ALA A 115 25.04 20.47 24.40
C ALA A 115 24.98 22.00 24.27
N LEU A 116 25.93 22.71 24.89
CA LEU A 116 26.03 24.18 24.78
C LEU A 116 26.33 24.64 23.36
N TRP A 117 27.17 23.89 22.63
CA TRP A 117 27.56 24.17 21.27
C TRP A 117 26.36 24.11 20.32
N LEU A 118 25.55 23.06 20.44
CA LEU A 118 24.32 22.89 19.67
C LEU A 118 23.25 23.93 20.07
N ALA A 119 23.05 24.17 21.37
CA ALA A 119 22.09 25.17 21.87
C ALA A 119 22.39 26.59 21.39
N ALA A 120 23.66 26.88 21.11
CA ALA A 120 24.09 28.17 20.60
C ALA A 120 23.82 28.36 19.08
N GLY A 121 23.34 27.32 18.39
CA GLY A 121 23.01 27.35 16.97
C GLY A 121 24.23 27.39 16.06
N PHE A 122 25.38 26.82 16.47
CA PHE A 122 26.53 26.67 15.59
C PHE A 122 26.17 25.71 14.45
N GLY A 123 26.40 26.14 13.21
CA GLY A 123 26.20 25.27 12.05
C GLY A 123 27.12 24.06 12.13
N VAL A 124 26.54 22.87 12.14
CA VAL A 124 27.30 21.63 11.93
C VAL A 124 27.59 21.53 10.44
N LEU A 125 28.87 21.40 10.10
CA LEU A 125 29.29 21.14 8.73
C LEU A 125 28.82 19.72 8.41
N GLU A 126 27.72 19.59 7.64
CA GLU A 126 27.01 18.34 7.21
C GLU A 126 25.62 18.14 7.84
N TYR A 127 24.92 17.06 7.46
CA TYR A 127 23.62 16.66 8.01
C TYR A 127 23.84 16.12 9.43
N ILE A 128 23.23 16.75 10.43
CA ILE A 128 23.44 16.52 11.88
C ILE A 128 22.88 15.18 12.40
N LYS A 129 23.30 14.07 11.79
CA LYS A 129 22.79 12.73 12.10
C LYS A 129 23.67 12.01 13.10
N GLY A 130 24.98 12.00 12.89
CA GLY A 130 25.94 11.22 13.68
C GLY A 130 26.04 11.69 15.13
N VAL A 131 26.01 12.99 15.40
CA VAL A 131 26.00 13.51 16.79
C VAL A 131 24.71 13.15 17.54
N ILE A 132 23.57 13.14 16.84
CA ILE A 132 22.27 12.79 17.42
C ILE A 132 22.17 11.28 17.65
N GLU A 133 22.67 10.48 16.71
CA GLU A 133 22.82 9.02 16.86
C GLU A 133 23.71 8.70 18.06
N ALA A 134 24.89 9.33 18.17
CA ALA A 134 25.78 9.18 19.32
C ALA A 134 25.12 9.60 20.64
N ALA A 135 24.32 10.68 20.65
CA ALA A 135 23.61 11.11 21.84
C ALA A 135 22.53 10.10 22.25
N CYS A 136 21.83 9.49 21.30
CA CYS A 136 20.91 8.40 21.54
C CYS A 136 21.65 7.16 22.09
N GLU A 137 22.73 6.72 21.45
CA GLU A 137 23.56 5.57 21.85
C GLU A 137 24.08 5.70 23.29
N MET A 138 24.50 6.91 23.68
CA MET A 138 25.14 7.19 24.97
C MET A 138 24.16 7.67 26.05
N GLY A 139 22.90 7.88 25.71
CA GLY A 139 21.89 8.36 26.66
C GLY A 139 22.05 9.83 27.06
N ALA A 140 22.68 10.64 26.21
CA ALA A 140 23.04 12.03 26.47
C ALA A 140 21.89 13.00 26.16
N VAL A 141 20.86 13.02 27.02
CA VAL A 141 19.66 13.86 26.85
C VAL A 141 20.00 15.35 26.77
N GLU A 142 21.03 15.81 27.48
CA GLU A 142 21.48 17.21 27.41
C GLU A 142 21.91 17.63 25.99
N VAL A 143 22.51 16.72 25.22
CA VAL A 143 22.94 16.99 23.84
C VAL A 143 21.73 17.08 22.92
N LEU A 144 20.77 16.16 23.08
CA LEU A 144 19.49 16.19 22.35
C LEU A 144 18.69 17.46 22.63
N GLN A 145 18.62 17.88 23.90
CA GLN A 145 17.95 19.13 24.27
C GLN A 145 18.66 20.35 23.69
N GLY A 146 20.00 20.40 23.78
CA GLY A 146 20.76 21.50 23.19
C GLY A 146 20.55 21.62 21.69
N TRP A 147 20.41 20.50 21.00
CA TRP A 147 20.07 20.50 19.57
C TRP A 147 18.70 21.12 19.27
N VAL A 148 17.64 20.70 19.98
CA VAL A 148 16.29 21.29 19.81
C VAL A 148 16.26 22.78 20.17
N ASP A 149 17.04 23.20 21.17
CA ASP A 149 17.08 24.59 21.61
C ASP A 149 17.72 25.53 20.56
N GLY A 150 18.68 25.02 19.77
CA GLY A 150 19.49 25.83 18.85
C GLY A 150 19.14 25.70 17.36
N HIS A 151 18.37 24.68 16.98
CA HIS A 151 18.13 24.34 15.58
C HIS A 151 16.64 24.12 15.28
N ASP A 152 16.21 24.48 14.06
CA ASP A 152 14.90 24.07 13.55
C ASP A 152 14.95 22.57 13.23
N VAL A 153 14.32 21.78 14.09
CA VAL A 153 14.34 20.31 14.00
C VAL A 153 13.22 19.82 13.09
N TRP A 154 13.59 19.11 12.04
CA TRP A 154 12.67 18.32 11.23
C TRP A 154 13.36 17.02 10.81
N PHE A 155 12.79 15.88 11.19
CA PHE A 155 13.23 14.57 10.74
C PHE A 155 12.09 13.84 10.05
N GLU A 156 12.44 13.07 9.02
CA GLU A 156 11.55 12.11 8.42
C GLU A 156 11.29 10.96 9.42
N PRO A 157 10.08 10.37 9.43
CA PRO A 157 9.73 9.29 10.37
C PRO A 157 10.71 8.10 10.35
N ASP A 158 11.32 7.80 9.22
CA ASP A 158 12.33 6.73 9.10
C ASP A 158 13.60 7.07 9.90
N THR A 159 14.08 8.32 9.81
CA THR A 159 15.25 8.77 10.58
C THR A 159 14.93 8.81 12.07
N MET A 160 13.70 9.17 12.42
CA MET A 160 13.22 9.11 13.80
C MET A 160 13.30 7.69 14.37
N ASP A 161 12.92 6.68 13.60
CA ASP A 161 12.97 5.28 14.01
C ASP A 161 14.40 4.74 14.12
N GLU A 162 15.31 5.14 13.21
CA GLU A 162 16.74 4.83 13.31
C GLU A 162 17.35 5.34 14.63
N MET A 163 17.01 6.55 15.06
CA MET A 163 17.49 7.11 16.33
C MET A 163 16.91 6.35 17.54
N CYS A 164 15.67 5.86 17.44
CA CYS A 164 15.09 4.98 18.46
C CYS A 164 15.87 3.66 18.54
N ALA A 165 16.22 3.08 17.40
CA ALA A 165 17.06 1.88 17.36
C ALA A 165 18.43 2.14 18.00
N ALA A 166 19.07 3.28 17.71
CA ALA A 166 20.34 3.67 18.31
C ALA A 166 20.26 3.81 19.83
N ALA A 167 19.18 4.43 20.35
CA ALA A 167 18.95 4.56 21.79
C ALA A 167 18.78 3.20 22.48
N VAL A 168 18.10 2.24 21.83
CA VAL A 168 17.82 0.93 22.41
C VAL A 168 19.02 -0.02 22.34
N ASN A 169 19.81 0.04 21.26
CA ASN A 169 21.00 -0.78 21.08
C ASN A 169 22.26 -0.18 21.73
N GLY A 170 22.17 1.08 22.19
CA GLY A 170 23.26 1.85 22.77
C GLY A 170 23.78 1.34 24.11
N GLN A 171 24.85 1.96 24.59
CA GLN A 171 25.48 1.66 25.88
C GLN A 171 24.92 2.53 27.03
N GLY A 172 24.24 3.62 26.70
CA GLY A 172 23.70 4.58 27.63
C GLY A 172 22.36 4.19 28.27
N PRO A 173 21.89 4.99 29.24
CA PRO A 173 20.55 4.81 29.81
C PRO A 173 19.48 5.16 28.76
N VAL A 174 18.74 4.15 28.30
CA VAL A 174 17.69 4.30 27.28
C VAL A 174 16.44 5.05 27.80
N ALA A 175 16.04 4.84 29.06
CA ALA A 175 14.78 5.38 29.58
C ALA A 175 14.69 6.92 29.54
N PRO A 176 15.73 7.69 29.96
CA PRO A 176 15.72 9.15 29.83
C PRO A 176 15.60 9.65 28.39
N VAL A 177 16.23 8.95 27.43
CA VAL A 177 16.16 9.30 26.01
C VAL A 177 14.74 9.10 25.48
N LEU A 178 14.12 7.97 25.80
CA LEU A 178 12.75 7.69 25.35
C LEU A 178 11.72 8.60 26.01
N GLU A 179 11.90 8.95 27.28
CA GLU A 179 11.07 9.97 27.95
C GLU A 179 11.22 11.33 27.25
N TRP A 180 12.44 11.70 26.87
CA TRP A 180 12.69 12.93 26.13
C TRP A 180 12.05 12.88 24.73
N MET A 181 12.20 11.79 23.99
CA MET A 181 11.58 11.58 22.67
C MET A 181 10.05 11.69 22.75
N LEU A 182 9.43 11.00 23.71
CA LEU A 182 7.98 11.03 23.93
C LEU A 182 7.46 12.44 24.23
N ASN A 183 8.20 13.23 25.02
CA ASN A 183 7.84 14.60 25.37
C ASN A 183 8.01 15.59 24.22
N ASN A 184 8.86 15.28 23.24
CA ASN A 184 9.08 16.08 22.03
C ASN A 184 8.26 15.57 20.83
N GLU A 185 7.20 14.78 21.07
CA GLU A 185 6.30 14.27 20.03
C GLU A 185 6.99 13.40 18.95
N TRP A 186 8.09 12.76 19.32
CA TRP A 186 8.86 11.89 18.43
C TRP A 186 8.16 10.55 18.19
N ALA A 187 7.93 10.19 16.93
CA ALA A 187 7.28 8.93 16.58
C ALA A 187 8.21 7.73 16.77
N MET A 188 7.74 6.70 17.50
CA MET A 188 8.54 5.51 17.84
C MET A 188 7.81 4.22 17.43
N PRO A 189 7.67 3.93 16.12
CA PRO A 189 6.85 2.83 15.63
C PRO A 189 7.38 1.45 16.07
N ASN A 190 8.70 1.22 16.01
CA ASN A 190 9.28 -0.12 16.20
C ASN A 190 9.91 -0.36 17.58
N LEU A 191 9.56 0.47 18.57
CA LEU A 191 10.17 0.40 19.90
C LEU A 191 10.03 -0.98 20.57
N ALA A 192 8.86 -1.61 20.42
CA ALA A 192 8.61 -2.95 20.96
C ALA A 192 9.45 -4.04 20.27
N GLU A 193 9.72 -3.89 18.97
CA GLU A 193 10.58 -4.80 18.20
C GLU A 193 12.03 -4.67 18.64
N TYR A 194 12.53 -3.44 18.76
CA TYR A 194 13.88 -3.18 19.27
C TYR A 194 14.07 -3.71 20.69
N ALA A 195 13.10 -3.48 21.57
CA ALA A 195 13.12 -4.03 22.92
C ALA A 195 13.14 -5.57 22.92
N SER A 196 12.40 -6.19 22.01
CA SER A 196 12.33 -7.66 21.87
C SER A 196 13.62 -8.25 21.32
N LYS A 197 14.23 -7.58 20.34
CA LYS A 197 15.51 -7.97 19.74
C LYS A 197 16.67 -7.91 20.74
N VAL A 198 16.71 -6.89 21.60
CA VAL A 198 17.75 -6.71 22.63
C VAL A 198 17.46 -7.51 23.90
N GLY A 199 16.21 -7.93 24.12
CA GLY A 199 15.81 -8.67 25.30
C GLY A 199 15.56 -7.79 26.53
N ASN A 200 15.19 -6.52 26.34
CA ASN A 200 15.03 -5.56 27.43
C ASN A 200 13.59 -5.54 27.97
N LEU A 201 13.36 -6.25 29.08
CA LEU A 201 12.06 -6.34 29.74
C LEU A 201 11.59 -5.01 30.34
N GLU A 202 12.51 -4.23 30.93
CA GLU A 202 12.17 -2.94 31.55
C GLU A 202 11.66 -1.95 30.51
N LEU A 203 12.25 -2.00 29.30
CA LEU A 203 11.79 -1.22 28.17
C LEU A 203 10.40 -1.64 27.69
N LEU A 204 10.10 -2.95 27.64
CA LEU A 204 8.76 -3.43 27.28
C LEU A 204 7.69 -3.00 28.29
N GLU A 205 8.01 -3.00 29.59
CA GLU A 205 7.12 -2.48 30.63
C GLU A 205 6.89 -0.97 30.49
N TRP A 206 7.95 -0.21 30.18
CA TRP A 206 7.84 1.22 29.91
C TRP A 206 7.01 1.48 28.65
N TRP A 207 7.24 0.74 27.57
CA TRP A 207 6.48 0.83 26.33
C TRP A 207 5.00 0.52 26.58
N LYS A 208 4.69 -0.57 27.29
CA LYS A 208 3.32 -0.95 27.66
C LYS A 208 2.60 0.16 28.41
N LYS A 209 3.28 0.84 29.34
CA LYS A 209 2.72 1.96 30.11
C LYS A 209 2.40 3.18 29.23
N ASN A 210 3.21 3.44 28.20
CA ASN A 210 3.11 4.62 27.34
C ASN A 210 2.45 4.35 25.97
N LYS A 211 2.03 3.11 25.70
CA LYS A 211 1.56 2.64 24.39
C LYS A 211 0.51 3.55 23.74
N VAL A 212 -0.50 3.99 24.51
CA VAL A 212 -1.59 4.83 23.99
C VAL A 212 -1.07 6.16 23.43
N GLN A 213 -0.09 6.77 24.10
CA GLN A 213 0.51 8.02 23.66
C GLN A 213 1.41 7.80 22.45
N ILE A 214 2.21 6.73 22.45
CA ILE A 214 3.08 6.36 21.34
C ILE A 214 2.24 6.11 20.08
N ASP A 215 1.21 5.27 20.17
CA ASP A 215 0.31 4.97 19.06
C ASP A 215 -0.34 6.24 18.48
N ALA A 216 -0.69 7.22 19.33
CA ALA A 216 -1.28 8.49 18.89
C ALA A 216 -0.28 9.38 18.15
N GLN A 217 0.97 9.47 18.63
CA GLN A 217 2.03 10.25 17.99
C GLN A 217 2.46 9.61 16.66
N VAL A 218 2.58 8.29 16.62
CA VAL A 218 2.87 7.58 15.36
C VAL A 218 1.74 7.79 14.36
N ARG A 219 0.46 7.68 14.75
CA ARG A 219 -0.65 8.03 13.84
C ARG A 219 -0.54 9.46 13.31
N ALA A 220 -0.19 10.43 14.15
CA ALA A 220 -0.06 11.82 13.73
C ALA A 220 1.09 12.04 12.74
N ALA A 221 2.24 11.39 12.95
CA ALA A 221 3.42 11.53 12.09
C ALA A 221 3.23 10.96 10.68
N TYR A 222 2.43 9.90 10.55
CA TYR A 222 2.22 9.20 9.27
C TYR A 222 0.90 9.55 8.57
N MET A 223 -0.03 10.26 9.22
CA MET A 223 -1.29 10.74 8.62
C MET A 223 -1.13 11.68 7.41
N ASP A 224 -0.02 12.42 7.32
CA ASP A 224 0.24 13.31 6.17
C ASP A 224 0.63 12.53 4.89
N GLN A 225 1.03 11.25 5.00
CA GLN A 225 1.32 10.37 3.86
C GLN A 225 0.06 9.73 3.26
N GLU A 226 -1.00 9.50 4.06
CA GLU A 226 -2.25 8.85 3.62
C GLU A 226 -3.16 9.73 2.72
N ARG A 227 -2.92 11.04 2.63
CA ARG A 227 -3.79 11.95 1.85
C ARG A 227 -3.68 11.83 0.33
N GLU A 228 -2.72 11.06 -0.19
CA GLU A 228 -2.58 10.78 -1.64
C GLU A 228 -3.25 9.46 -2.08
N LEU A 229 -3.81 8.66 -1.17
CA LEU A 229 -4.43 7.37 -1.49
C LEU A 229 -5.97 7.42 -1.54
N ASP A 230 -6.53 6.67 -2.50
CA ASP A 230 -7.95 6.63 -2.87
C ASP A 230 -8.85 6.20 -1.69
N PRO A 231 -9.84 7.02 -1.28
CA PRO A 231 -10.76 6.69 -0.18
C PRO A 231 -11.69 5.49 -0.46
N ALA A 232 -11.66 4.91 -1.67
CA ALA A 232 -12.41 3.70 -2.02
C ALA A 232 -11.65 2.38 -1.81
N SER A 233 -10.38 2.44 -1.41
CA SER A 233 -9.61 1.25 -1.05
C SER A 233 -10.01 0.76 0.35
N ASP A 234 -10.94 -0.18 0.42
CA ASP A 234 -11.22 -1.03 1.61
C ASP A 234 -10.03 -1.98 1.92
N MET A 235 -8.78 -1.50 1.79
CA MET A 235 -7.63 -2.17 2.39
C MET A 235 -7.61 -1.81 3.87
N GLU A 236 -7.53 -2.87 4.67
CA GLU A 236 -7.39 -2.91 6.12
C GLU A 236 -6.63 -1.68 6.65
N LEU A 237 -7.21 -0.98 7.64
CA LEU A 237 -6.53 0.00 8.50
C LEU A 237 -5.44 -0.71 9.33
N VAL A 238 -4.45 -1.29 8.67
CA VAL A 238 -3.11 -1.49 9.19
C VAL A 238 -2.40 -0.24 8.72
N PRO A 239 -2.14 0.73 9.61
CA PRO A 239 -1.44 1.93 9.18
C PRO A 239 -0.15 1.49 8.47
N GLU A 240 0.16 2.03 7.29
CA GLU A 240 1.30 1.61 6.46
C GLU A 240 2.61 1.59 7.27
N TRP A 241 2.75 2.46 8.26
CA TRP A 241 3.87 2.49 9.22
C TRP A 241 4.03 1.26 10.12
N LEU A 242 3.02 0.42 10.21
CA LEU A 242 3.01 -0.82 10.98
C LEU A 242 3.13 -2.07 10.09
N SER A 243 2.92 -1.96 8.77
CA SER A 243 3.03 -3.08 7.81
C SER A 243 4.29 -3.00 6.94
N GLU A 244 4.78 -1.80 6.59
CA GLU A 244 5.93 -1.63 5.69
C GLU A 244 7.27 -1.64 6.42
N VAL A 245 7.32 -1.31 7.71
CA VAL A 245 8.57 -1.33 8.48
C VAL A 245 8.78 -2.72 9.10
N LYS A 246 9.62 -3.50 8.41
CA LYS A 246 10.17 -4.81 8.79
C LYS A 246 10.37 -4.94 10.32
N HIS A 247 9.54 -5.69 11.05
CA HIS A 247 9.82 -7.05 11.52
C HIS A 247 8.70 -7.45 12.50
N GLY A 248 7.52 -7.71 11.94
CA GLY A 248 6.27 -7.99 12.68
C GLY A 248 6.22 -9.28 13.52
N TYR A 249 7.32 -9.65 14.16
CA TYR A 249 7.42 -10.78 15.04
C TYR A 249 8.28 -10.41 16.24
N CYS A 250 7.78 -9.56 17.14
CA CYS A 250 8.42 -9.34 18.46
C CYS A 250 8.74 -10.68 19.16
N LEU A 251 7.86 -11.67 18.99
CA LEU A 251 8.08 -13.04 19.45
C LEU A 251 9.22 -13.77 18.72
N ASP A 252 9.30 -13.69 17.39
CA ASP A 252 10.35 -14.38 16.65
C ASP A 252 11.70 -13.68 16.81
N LEU A 253 11.73 -12.34 16.85
CA LEU A 253 12.92 -11.57 17.21
C LEU A 253 13.45 -11.98 18.60
N ALA A 254 12.57 -12.07 19.60
CA ALA A 254 12.97 -12.53 20.93
C ALA A 254 13.50 -13.97 20.92
N ARG A 255 12.87 -14.87 20.13
CA ARG A 255 13.32 -16.27 20.00
C ARG A 255 14.65 -16.41 19.27
N GLU A 256 14.81 -15.75 18.13
CA GLU A 256 16.01 -15.77 17.29
C GLU A 256 17.23 -15.24 18.05
N ASN A 257 17.02 -14.26 18.94
CA ASN A 257 18.08 -13.70 19.79
C ASN A 257 18.21 -14.41 21.16
N GLY A 258 17.43 -15.47 21.42
CA GLY A 258 17.57 -16.30 22.63
C GLY A 258 17.04 -15.66 23.92
N HIS A 259 16.09 -14.74 23.83
CA HIS A 259 15.51 -14.01 24.96
C HIS A 259 14.21 -14.67 25.45
N GLU A 260 14.34 -15.84 26.07
CA GLU A 260 13.20 -16.63 26.59
C GLU A 260 12.33 -15.83 27.59
N HIS A 261 12.94 -14.98 28.42
CA HIS A 261 12.22 -14.13 29.38
C HIS A 261 11.33 -13.08 28.71
N VAL A 262 11.71 -12.59 27.53
CA VAL A 262 10.87 -11.69 26.73
C VAL A 262 9.77 -12.46 26.01
N VAL A 263 10.04 -13.68 25.56
CA VAL A 263 9.00 -14.57 25.01
C VAL A 263 7.93 -14.83 26.07
N ASP A 264 8.32 -15.18 27.29
CA ASP A 264 7.40 -15.38 28.41
C ASP A 264 6.58 -14.12 28.72
N TRP A 265 7.21 -12.94 28.63
CA TRP A 265 6.52 -11.67 28.81
C TRP A 265 5.46 -11.43 27.73
N TRP A 266 5.80 -11.62 26.45
CA TRP A 266 4.85 -11.50 25.35
C TRP A 266 3.71 -12.52 25.48
N MET A 267 4.02 -13.75 25.90
CA MET A 267 3.02 -14.80 26.16
C MET A 267 2.06 -14.45 27.31
N GLN A 268 2.47 -13.59 28.25
CA GLN A 268 1.61 -13.05 29.31
C GLN A 268 0.83 -11.80 28.89
N ASN A 269 1.25 -11.13 27.81
CA ASN A 269 0.71 -9.87 27.32
C ASN A 269 0.26 -9.98 25.86
N LEU A 270 -0.42 -11.07 25.52
CA LEU A 270 -0.80 -11.40 24.14
C LEU A 270 -1.72 -10.35 23.51
N GLU A 271 -2.49 -9.61 24.31
CA GLU A 271 -3.31 -8.49 23.81
C GLU A 271 -2.50 -7.34 23.21
N LEU A 272 -1.19 -7.27 23.48
CA LEU A 272 -0.31 -6.24 22.95
C LEU A 272 0.35 -6.64 21.62
N LEU A 273 0.27 -7.91 21.23
CA LEU A 273 0.83 -8.39 19.97
C LEU A 273 -0.06 -7.97 18.82
N VAL A 274 0.51 -7.19 17.91
CA VAL A 274 -0.09 -7.00 16.60
C VAL A 274 0.21 -8.22 15.74
N ILE A 275 -0.78 -8.70 14.99
CA ILE A 275 -0.63 -9.79 14.03
C ILE A 275 -0.53 -9.12 12.66
N PRO A 276 0.67 -9.01 12.05
CA PRO A 276 0.82 -8.47 10.70
C PRO A 276 0.15 -9.41 9.69
N GLU A 277 -0.43 -8.84 8.63
CA GLU A 277 -1.19 -9.57 7.60
C GLU A 277 -2.32 -10.40 8.23
N SER A 278 -3.03 -9.78 9.17
CA SER A 278 -4.02 -10.47 10.00
C SER A 278 -5.12 -11.11 9.15
N VAL A 279 -5.61 -10.42 8.12
CA VAL A 279 -6.65 -10.93 7.22
C VAL A 279 -6.19 -12.15 6.44
N GLU A 280 -5.04 -12.13 5.76
CA GLU A 280 -4.59 -13.26 4.95
C GLU A 280 -4.33 -14.51 5.81
N LYS A 281 -3.76 -14.32 7.00
CA LYS A 281 -3.53 -15.42 7.96
C LYS A 281 -4.83 -15.94 8.56
N VAL A 282 -5.81 -15.08 8.83
CA VAL A 282 -7.14 -15.48 9.29
C VAL A 282 -7.89 -16.23 8.20
N ASP A 283 -7.79 -15.79 6.94
CA ASP A 283 -8.37 -16.46 5.79
C ASP A 283 -7.80 -17.87 5.66
N ALA A 284 -6.46 -17.99 5.64
CA ALA A 284 -5.77 -19.27 5.54
C ALA A 284 -6.07 -20.19 6.74
N ALA A 285 -6.03 -19.67 7.96
CA ALA A 285 -6.38 -20.41 9.17
C ALA A 285 -7.84 -20.90 9.14
N SER A 286 -8.75 -20.08 8.61
CA SER A 286 -10.15 -20.46 8.43
C SER A 286 -10.31 -21.58 7.41
N GLY A 287 -9.57 -21.53 6.30
CA GLY A 287 -9.52 -22.60 5.30
C GLY A 287 -8.89 -23.91 5.81
N ASN A 288 -7.86 -23.82 6.65
CA ASN A 288 -7.13 -24.97 7.18
C ASN A 288 -7.80 -25.63 8.39
N GLY A 289 -8.69 -24.92 9.08
CA GLY A 289 -9.31 -25.42 10.31
C GLY A 289 -8.51 -25.08 11.57
N ASP A 290 -7.62 -24.09 11.53
CA ASP A 290 -6.71 -23.73 12.61
C ASP A 290 -7.41 -22.92 13.71
N LEU A 291 -8.35 -23.57 14.40
CA LEU A 291 -9.23 -22.96 15.40
C LEU A 291 -8.46 -22.30 16.56
N GLU A 292 -7.32 -22.88 16.96
CA GLU A 292 -6.49 -22.32 18.03
C GLU A 292 -5.89 -20.97 17.63
N PHE A 293 -5.47 -20.81 16.37
CA PHE A 293 -5.00 -19.53 15.83
C PHE A 293 -6.14 -18.51 15.77
N LEU A 294 -7.32 -18.90 15.28
CA LEU A 294 -8.48 -18.01 15.20
C LEU A 294 -8.94 -17.51 16.58
N LYS A 295 -8.97 -18.41 17.58
CA LYS A 295 -9.25 -18.05 18.97
C LYS A 295 -8.20 -17.12 19.54
N PHE A 296 -6.93 -17.34 19.20
CA PHE A 296 -5.84 -16.46 19.59
C PHE A 296 -5.98 -15.07 18.97
N TRP A 297 -6.15 -15.00 17.65
CA TRP A 297 -6.37 -13.76 16.91
C TRP A 297 -7.55 -12.95 17.49
N ASN A 298 -8.68 -13.60 17.76
CA ASN A 298 -9.86 -12.92 18.31
C ASN A 298 -9.62 -12.35 19.71
N ARG A 299 -8.74 -12.97 20.52
CA ARG A 299 -8.32 -12.39 21.82
C ARG A 299 -7.44 -11.16 21.63
N CYS A 300 -6.50 -11.21 20.67
CA CYS A 300 -5.59 -10.10 20.38
C CYS A 300 -6.29 -8.88 19.77
N ARG A 301 -7.27 -9.11 18.87
CA ARG A 301 -8.07 -8.03 18.24
C ARG A 301 -8.84 -7.18 19.27
N GLY A 302 -9.29 -7.80 20.36
CA GLY A 302 -10.14 -7.16 21.34
C GLY A 302 -11.54 -6.82 20.81
N PRO A 303 -12.41 -6.22 21.65
CA PRO A 303 -13.76 -5.88 21.26
C PRO A 303 -13.76 -4.65 20.33
N SER A 304 -14.24 -4.83 19.09
CA SER A 304 -14.45 -3.73 18.14
C SER A 304 -15.95 -3.55 17.85
N PRO A 305 -16.45 -2.30 17.79
CA PRO A 305 -17.83 -2.03 17.39
C PRO A 305 -18.04 -2.13 15.87
N GLN A 306 -16.98 -2.22 15.06
CA GLN A 306 -17.07 -2.33 13.60
C GLN A 306 -17.31 -3.78 13.16
N GLN A 307 -18.07 -3.92 12.07
CA GLN A 307 -18.23 -5.20 11.40
C GLN A 307 -16.89 -5.66 10.81
N TYR A 308 -16.57 -6.94 11.00
CA TYR A 308 -15.39 -7.56 10.42
C TYR A 308 -15.76 -8.17 9.07
N ASP A 309 -15.05 -7.78 8.02
CA ASP A 309 -15.20 -8.40 6.70
C ASP A 309 -14.59 -9.80 6.74
N CYS A 310 -15.45 -10.80 6.69
CA CYS A 310 -15.08 -12.22 6.81
C CYS A 310 -15.48 -13.01 5.58
N ASP A 311 -15.78 -12.34 4.46
CA ASP A 311 -16.26 -12.99 3.25
C ASP A 311 -15.25 -14.03 2.73
N LYS A 312 -13.97 -13.66 2.63
CA LYS A 312 -12.90 -14.58 2.21
C LYS A 312 -12.65 -15.70 3.23
N ALA A 313 -12.52 -15.37 4.52
CA ALA A 313 -12.34 -16.36 5.59
C ALA A 313 -13.44 -17.42 5.61
N LEU A 314 -14.71 -16.99 5.52
CA LEU A 314 -15.86 -17.89 5.49
C LEU A 314 -15.96 -18.65 4.17
N CYS A 315 -15.61 -18.04 3.03
CA CYS A 315 -15.51 -18.73 1.74
C CYS A 315 -14.52 -19.91 1.83
N GLN A 316 -13.33 -19.69 2.38
CA GLN A 316 -12.30 -20.73 2.49
C GLN A 316 -12.71 -21.83 3.48
N ALA A 317 -13.24 -21.46 4.65
CA ALA A 317 -13.75 -22.42 5.62
C ALA A 317 -14.88 -23.28 5.03
N THR A 318 -15.79 -22.65 4.27
CA THR A 318 -16.91 -23.31 3.59
C THR A 318 -16.42 -24.24 2.49
N THR A 319 -15.54 -23.78 1.61
CA THR A 319 -15.02 -24.56 0.48
C THR A 319 -14.28 -25.82 0.95
N ASN A 320 -13.52 -25.70 2.06
CA ASN A 320 -12.75 -26.80 2.63
C ASN A 320 -13.53 -27.66 3.65
N GLY A 321 -14.80 -27.33 3.93
CA GLY A 321 -15.65 -28.09 4.84
C GLY A 321 -15.29 -27.99 6.31
N GLN A 322 -14.73 -26.86 6.74
CA GLN A 322 -14.30 -26.60 8.11
C GLN A 322 -15.49 -26.22 9.02
N LEU A 323 -16.39 -27.18 9.28
CA LEU A 323 -17.60 -26.95 10.07
C LEU A 323 -17.32 -26.42 11.48
N ALA A 324 -16.24 -26.86 12.13
CA ALA A 324 -15.86 -26.39 13.46
C ALA A 324 -15.47 -24.90 13.47
N VAL A 325 -14.82 -24.43 12.40
CA VAL A 325 -14.48 -23.02 12.23
C VAL A 325 -15.74 -22.19 12.00
N LEU A 326 -16.65 -22.64 11.13
CA LEU A 326 -17.94 -21.97 10.91
C LEU A 326 -18.74 -21.89 12.22
N GLU A 327 -18.80 -22.98 12.99
CA GLU A 327 -19.51 -23.01 14.26
C GLU A 327 -18.90 -22.04 15.30
N TRP A 328 -17.57 -21.93 15.33
CA TRP A 328 -16.88 -20.95 16.16
C TRP A 328 -17.16 -19.50 15.73
N TRP A 329 -17.07 -19.18 14.43
CA TRP A 329 -17.35 -17.83 13.91
C TRP A 329 -18.73 -17.34 14.35
N PHE A 330 -19.76 -18.20 14.28
CA PHE A 330 -21.13 -17.80 14.56
C PHE A 330 -21.55 -17.90 16.04
N LYS A 331 -20.95 -18.80 16.83
CA LYS A 331 -21.36 -19.02 18.23
C LYS A 331 -20.41 -18.46 19.28
N GLU A 332 -19.11 -18.43 19.00
CA GLU A 332 -18.07 -18.17 20.01
C GLU A 332 -17.21 -16.92 19.69
N SER A 333 -17.16 -16.47 18.44
CA SER A 333 -16.30 -15.32 18.07
C SER A 333 -16.78 -14.01 18.70
N HIS A 334 -18.09 -13.87 18.92
CA HIS A 334 -18.74 -12.62 19.34
C HIS A 334 -18.42 -11.41 18.43
N VAL A 335 -17.95 -11.66 17.21
CA VAL A 335 -17.64 -10.64 16.20
C VAL A 335 -18.89 -10.33 15.38
N GLN A 336 -19.11 -9.07 15.02
CA GLN A 336 -20.13 -8.72 14.03
C GLN A 336 -19.62 -9.08 12.63
N LEU A 337 -20.19 -10.11 12.02
CA LEU A 337 -19.75 -10.67 10.74
C LEU A 337 -20.38 -9.93 9.56
N LYS A 338 -19.56 -9.46 8.62
CA LYS A 338 -19.98 -8.96 7.30
C LYS A 338 -19.49 -9.96 6.24
N PHE A 339 -20.42 -10.51 5.47
CA PHE A 339 -20.18 -11.47 4.39
C PHE A 339 -21.39 -11.53 3.45
N ASP A 340 -21.20 -12.08 2.25
CA ASP A 340 -22.26 -12.30 1.27
C ASP A 340 -22.74 -13.77 1.30
N ILE A 341 -24.02 -13.96 1.66
CA ILE A 341 -24.65 -15.28 1.72
C ILE A 341 -24.71 -15.98 0.35
N VAL A 342 -24.82 -15.22 -0.74
CA VAL A 342 -24.84 -15.77 -2.11
C VAL A 342 -23.50 -16.45 -2.41
N ASN A 343 -22.40 -15.77 -2.08
CA ASN A 343 -21.06 -16.34 -2.17
C ASN A 343 -20.88 -17.57 -1.26
N MET A 344 -21.40 -17.56 -0.03
CA MET A 344 -21.29 -18.72 0.87
C MET A 344 -21.99 -19.96 0.30
N LEU A 345 -23.19 -19.82 -0.25
CA LEU A 345 -23.92 -20.93 -0.86
C LEU A 345 -23.23 -21.44 -2.12
N ARG A 346 -22.69 -20.54 -2.95
CA ARG A 346 -21.88 -20.90 -4.12
C ARG A 346 -20.64 -21.71 -3.70
N CYS A 347 -19.90 -21.26 -2.68
CA CYS A 347 -18.75 -21.99 -2.13
C CYS A 347 -19.15 -23.34 -1.53
N ALA A 348 -20.28 -23.42 -0.83
CA ALA A 348 -20.77 -24.66 -0.22
C ALA A 348 -21.08 -25.71 -1.30
N LEU A 349 -21.78 -25.30 -2.37
CA LEU A 349 -22.08 -26.17 -3.51
C LEU A 349 -20.86 -26.45 -4.37
N ALA A 350 -19.83 -25.59 -4.38
CA ALA A 350 -18.57 -25.82 -5.10
C ALA A 350 -17.57 -26.69 -4.33
N SER A 351 -17.76 -26.89 -3.01
CA SER A 351 -16.83 -27.61 -2.13
C SER A 351 -16.39 -28.97 -2.68
N GLY A 352 -15.09 -29.27 -2.65
CA GLY A 352 -14.55 -30.54 -3.13
C GLY A 352 -14.91 -31.73 -2.23
N GLY A 353 -14.96 -32.93 -2.80
CA GLY A 353 -15.18 -34.18 -2.05
C GLY A 353 -16.63 -34.39 -1.58
N ASP A 354 -16.82 -35.09 -0.46
CA ASP A 354 -18.14 -35.45 0.09
C ASP A 354 -18.69 -34.43 1.12
N GLN A 355 -17.91 -33.40 1.45
CA GLN A 355 -18.24 -32.46 2.53
C GLN A 355 -19.30 -31.43 2.14
N TRP A 356 -19.48 -31.16 0.84
CA TRP A 356 -20.44 -30.16 0.33
C TRP A 356 -21.85 -30.34 0.92
N LYS A 357 -22.34 -31.57 1.09
CA LYS A 357 -23.67 -31.82 1.69
C LYS A 357 -23.75 -31.29 3.12
N ALA A 358 -22.76 -31.65 3.94
CA ALA A 358 -22.74 -31.28 5.34
C ALA A 358 -22.60 -29.76 5.52
N VAL A 359 -21.82 -29.11 4.64
CA VAL A 359 -21.60 -27.66 4.66
C VAL A 359 -22.83 -26.90 4.15
N THR A 360 -23.45 -27.34 3.06
CA THR A 360 -24.69 -26.75 2.55
C THR A 360 -25.81 -26.92 3.57
N ASP A 361 -25.97 -28.10 4.16
CA ASP A 361 -26.92 -28.33 5.25
C ASP A 361 -26.65 -27.42 6.45
N TRP A 362 -25.37 -27.19 6.78
CA TRP A 362 -24.99 -26.29 7.86
C TRP A 362 -25.42 -24.85 7.56
N TRP A 363 -25.12 -24.32 6.38
CA TRP A 363 -25.54 -22.98 5.98
C TRP A 363 -27.07 -22.84 5.97
N MET A 364 -27.76 -23.84 5.41
CA MET A 364 -29.22 -23.83 5.23
C MET A 364 -30.02 -24.01 6.52
N SER A 365 -29.51 -24.78 7.49
CA SER A 365 -30.30 -25.19 8.66
C SER A 365 -29.66 -24.91 10.02
N LYS A 366 -28.34 -24.76 10.10
CA LYS A 366 -27.59 -24.66 11.38
C LYS A 366 -26.93 -23.31 11.62
N SER A 367 -26.76 -22.49 10.58
CA SER A 367 -26.15 -21.16 10.68
C SER A 367 -26.95 -20.20 11.55
N GLY A 368 -28.27 -20.40 11.65
CA GLY A 368 -29.19 -19.50 12.35
C GLY A 368 -29.51 -18.22 11.58
N ILE A 369 -29.04 -18.10 10.33
CA ILE A 369 -29.34 -16.99 9.43
C ILE A 369 -30.62 -17.31 8.66
N GLU A 370 -31.50 -16.33 8.53
CA GLU A 370 -32.63 -16.41 7.60
C GLU A 370 -32.14 -16.15 6.18
N ILE A 371 -32.07 -17.21 5.36
CA ILE A 371 -31.62 -17.13 3.98
C ILE A 371 -32.80 -16.77 3.07
N ALA A 372 -32.75 -15.61 2.46
CA ALA A 372 -33.65 -15.20 1.40
C ALA A 372 -33.26 -15.91 0.09
N LEU A 373 -33.82 -17.10 -0.14
CA LEU A 373 -33.46 -17.95 -1.30
C LEU A 373 -33.75 -17.29 -2.65
N ASP A 374 -34.73 -16.39 -2.72
CA ASP A 374 -35.04 -15.58 -3.90
C ASP A 374 -33.86 -14.70 -4.33
N LYS A 375 -33.05 -14.24 -3.37
CA LYS A 375 -31.84 -13.45 -3.63
C LYS A 375 -30.62 -14.30 -3.95
N CYS A 376 -30.73 -15.63 -3.82
CA CYS A 376 -29.64 -16.56 -4.07
C CYS A 376 -29.74 -17.19 -5.48
N SER A 377 -30.71 -16.78 -6.30
CA SER A 377 -30.89 -17.28 -7.67
C SER A 377 -29.63 -17.11 -8.52
N ASP A 378 -28.84 -16.07 -8.27
CA ASP A 378 -27.55 -15.81 -8.94
C ASP A 378 -26.54 -16.95 -8.77
N VAL A 379 -26.63 -17.76 -7.70
CA VAL A 379 -25.78 -18.95 -7.53
C VAL A 379 -25.96 -19.94 -8.68
N ILE A 380 -27.19 -20.06 -9.19
CA ILE A 380 -27.53 -20.98 -10.28
C ILE A 380 -27.54 -20.26 -11.62
N ASN A 381 -28.08 -19.03 -11.67
CA ASN A 381 -28.16 -18.25 -12.91
C ASN A 381 -26.77 -17.94 -13.48
N CYS A 382 -25.78 -17.64 -12.62
CA CYS A 382 -24.43 -17.28 -13.04
C CYS A 382 -23.44 -18.44 -12.83
N CYS A 383 -23.92 -19.69 -12.84
CA CYS A 383 -23.13 -20.87 -12.50
C CYS A 383 -22.10 -21.21 -13.60
N ASP A 384 -20.84 -21.36 -13.20
CA ASP A 384 -19.69 -21.68 -14.07
C ASP A 384 -19.20 -23.13 -13.91
N ASN A 385 -19.87 -23.93 -13.08
CA ASN A 385 -19.42 -25.27 -12.72
C ASN A 385 -20.59 -26.26 -12.67
N VAL A 386 -20.57 -27.24 -13.58
CA VAL A 386 -21.61 -28.28 -13.68
C VAL A 386 -21.82 -29.03 -12.36
N ALA A 387 -20.76 -29.21 -11.56
CA ALA A 387 -20.87 -29.88 -10.26
C ALA A 387 -21.81 -29.14 -9.29
N ILE A 388 -21.88 -27.80 -9.37
CA ILE A 388 -22.82 -27.01 -8.57
C ILE A 388 -24.26 -27.34 -8.98
N LEU A 389 -24.52 -27.44 -10.29
CA LEU A 389 -25.85 -27.78 -10.83
C LEU A 389 -26.27 -29.21 -10.43
N ASP A 390 -25.38 -30.19 -10.59
CA ASP A 390 -25.61 -31.58 -10.16
C ASP A 390 -25.97 -31.66 -8.67
N ARG A 391 -25.26 -30.88 -7.84
CA ARG A 391 -25.46 -30.84 -6.39
C ARG A 391 -26.74 -30.12 -6.00
N TRP A 392 -27.06 -29.02 -6.68
CA TRP A 392 -28.32 -28.30 -6.53
C TRP A 392 -29.52 -29.19 -6.91
N GLU A 393 -29.42 -29.95 -8.00
CA GLU A 393 -30.45 -30.91 -8.40
C GLU A 393 -30.57 -32.08 -7.41
N ALA A 394 -29.44 -32.62 -6.92
CA ALA A 394 -29.44 -33.66 -5.90
C ALA A 394 -30.10 -33.22 -4.58
N LEU A 395 -30.10 -31.92 -4.28
CA LEU A 395 -30.80 -31.31 -3.14
C LEU A 395 -32.25 -30.91 -3.46
N GLY A 396 -32.76 -31.28 -4.63
CA GLY A 396 -34.15 -31.03 -5.03
C GLY A 396 -34.43 -29.61 -5.50
N ARG A 397 -33.43 -28.96 -6.11
CA ARG A 397 -33.53 -27.60 -6.69
C ARG A 397 -34.06 -26.56 -5.69
N PHE A 398 -33.48 -26.57 -4.50
CA PHE A 398 -33.94 -25.75 -3.36
C PHE A 398 -33.79 -24.24 -3.58
N ILE A 399 -32.82 -23.82 -4.41
CA ILE A 399 -32.66 -22.42 -4.82
C ILE A 399 -33.54 -22.15 -6.05
N PRO A 400 -34.42 -21.12 -6.01
CA PRO A 400 -35.18 -20.68 -7.18
C PRO A 400 -34.26 -20.28 -8.32
N VAL A 401 -34.65 -20.59 -9.56
CA VAL A 401 -33.88 -20.29 -10.76
C VAL A 401 -34.75 -19.55 -11.77
N ASP A 402 -34.14 -18.63 -12.50
CA ASP A 402 -34.69 -18.14 -13.77
C ASP A 402 -33.96 -18.87 -14.90
N GLU A 403 -34.56 -19.95 -15.38
CA GLU A 403 -33.99 -20.82 -16.41
C GLU A 403 -33.58 -20.04 -17.67
N THR A 404 -34.36 -19.03 -18.05
CA THR A 404 -34.06 -18.20 -19.22
C THR A 404 -32.79 -17.40 -18.99
N SER A 405 -32.68 -16.74 -17.84
CA SER A 405 -31.48 -15.99 -17.47
C SER A 405 -30.27 -16.88 -17.32
N ALA A 406 -30.41 -18.06 -16.70
CA ALA A 406 -29.32 -19.03 -16.52
C ALA A 406 -28.75 -19.54 -17.85
N ILE A 407 -29.62 -19.89 -18.79
CA ILE A 407 -29.21 -20.37 -20.12
C ILE A 407 -28.56 -19.23 -20.93
N ILE A 408 -29.08 -18.00 -20.85
CA ILE A 408 -28.52 -16.85 -21.55
C ILE A 408 -27.14 -16.48 -21.00
N ASP A 409 -26.97 -16.47 -19.68
CA ASP A 409 -25.68 -16.17 -19.03
C ASP A 409 -24.61 -17.21 -19.39
N ALA A 410 -24.94 -18.51 -19.32
CA ALA A 410 -24.05 -19.58 -19.78
C ALA A 410 -23.66 -19.44 -21.26
N ALA A 411 -24.62 -19.02 -22.09
CA ALA A 411 -24.38 -18.75 -23.50
C ALA A 411 -23.42 -17.56 -23.71
N GLN A 412 -23.57 -16.48 -22.95
CA GLN A 412 -22.71 -15.30 -23.00
C GLN A 412 -21.27 -15.61 -22.53
N ARG A 413 -21.11 -16.45 -21.50
CA ARG A 413 -19.79 -16.87 -21.00
C ARG A 413 -19.09 -17.92 -21.87
N ASN A 414 -19.75 -18.38 -22.94
CA ASN A 414 -19.24 -19.38 -23.88
C ASN A 414 -19.10 -20.80 -23.26
N ASP A 415 -19.90 -21.10 -22.23
CA ASP A 415 -19.81 -22.34 -21.44
C ASP A 415 -20.75 -23.44 -21.95
N THR A 416 -20.30 -24.14 -22.99
CA THR A 416 -21.08 -25.22 -23.61
C THR A 416 -21.37 -26.40 -22.69
N GLU A 417 -20.59 -26.62 -21.63
CA GLU A 417 -20.82 -27.69 -20.65
C GLU A 417 -22.08 -27.42 -19.80
N ILE A 418 -22.27 -26.17 -19.37
CA ILE A 418 -23.46 -25.75 -18.61
C ILE A 418 -24.70 -25.79 -19.52
N LEU A 419 -24.57 -25.33 -20.77
CA LEU A 419 -25.66 -25.45 -21.76
C LEU A 419 -26.04 -26.91 -22.02
N GLN A 420 -25.05 -27.80 -22.10
CA GLN A 420 -25.30 -29.22 -22.25
C GLN A 420 -26.01 -29.80 -21.02
N TRP A 421 -25.63 -29.38 -19.81
CA TRP A 421 -26.31 -29.79 -18.59
C TRP A 421 -27.80 -29.42 -18.62
N TRP A 422 -28.12 -28.17 -18.99
CA TRP A 422 -29.51 -27.72 -19.14
C TRP A 422 -30.27 -28.49 -20.24
N ALA A 423 -29.62 -28.81 -21.35
CA ALA A 423 -30.20 -29.62 -22.41
C ALA A 423 -30.54 -31.05 -21.95
N ASP A 424 -29.72 -31.63 -21.08
CA ASP A 424 -29.88 -32.99 -20.58
C ASP A 424 -30.94 -33.10 -19.46
N HIS A 425 -31.13 -32.05 -18.66
CA HIS A 425 -31.99 -32.07 -17.46
C HIS A 425 -33.29 -31.26 -17.59
N ASP A 426 -33.34 -30.20 -18.40
CA ASP A 426 -34.53 -29.34 -18.61
C ASP A 426 -34.74 -29.01 -20.10
N GLN A 427 -34.86 -30.08 -20.88
CA GLN A 427 -35.02 -30.04 -22.33
C GLN A 427 -36.17 -29.13 -22.80
N ASP A 428 -37.33 -29.19 -22.12
CA ASP A 428 -38.53 -28.41 -22.48
C ASP A 428 -38.31 -26.90 -22.31
N ALA A 429 -37.58 -26.49 -21.26
CA ALA A 429 -37.28 -25.08 -21.00
C ALA A 429 -36.39 -24.50 -22.09
N LEU A 430 -35.33 -25.22 -22.45
CA LEU A 430 -34.41 -24.84 -23.51
C LEU A 430 -35.09 -24.77 -24.89
N ASP A 431 -35.96 -25.74 -25.20
CA ASP A 431 -36.71 -25.73 -26.45
C ASP A 431 -37.67 -24.54 -26.54
N ASN A 432 -38.40 -24.26 -25.46
CA ASN A 432 -39.30 -23.11 -25.37
C ASN A 432 -38.53 -21.79 -25.53
N LEU A 433 -37.31 -21.71 -24.99
CA LEU A 433 -36.44 -20.54 -25.15
C LEU A 433 -35.95 -20.37 -26.59
N LEU A 434 -35.79 -21.45 -27.36
CA LEU A 434 -35.28 -21.40 -28.74
C LEU A 434 -36.38 -21.17 -29.78
N VAL A 435 -37.59 -21.67 -29.56
CA VAL A 435 -38.68 -21.61 -30.54
C VAL A 435 -39.14 -20.17 -30.78
N GLY A 436 -38.82 -19.63 -31.97
CA GLY A 436 -39.24 -18.30 -32.41
C GLY A 436 -38.58 -17.14 -31.65
N ASN A 437 -37.59 -17.41 -30.80
CA ASN A 437 -36.87 -16.41 -30.03
C ASN A 437 -35.45 -16.23 -30.58
N THR A 438 -34.99 -14.98 -30.60
CA THR A 438 -33.68 -14.59 -31.13
C THR A 438 -32.66 -14.32 -30.03
N GLN A 439 -33.12 -14.18 -28.78
CA GLN A 439 -32.34 -13.65 -27.67
C GLN A 439 -31.08 -14.46 -27.38
N LEU A 440 -31.16 -15.79 -27.35
CA LEU A 440 -30.02 -16.64 -27.01
C LEU A 440 -28.89 -16.51 -28.05
N MET A 441 -29.25 -16.57 -29.34
CA MET A 441 -28.31 -16.47 -30.45
C MET A 441 -27.71 -15.07 -30.55
N ASP A 442 -28.55 -14.04 -30.38
CA ASP A 442 -28.11 -12.65 -30.39
C ASP A 442 -27.13 -12.38 -29.22
N SER A 443 -27.46 -12.82 -28.00
CA SER A 443 -26.62 -12.65 -26.82
C SER A 443 -25.28 -13.39 -26.92
N ALA A 444 -25.29 -14.66 -27.37
CA ALA A 444 -24.06 -15.42 -27.57
C ALA A 444 -23.14 -14.75 -28.61
N SER A 445 -23.74 -14.22 -29.69
CA SER A 445 -23.00 -13.51 -30.72
C SER A 445 -22.37 -12.24 -30.16
N LEU A 446 -23.15 -11.40 -29.47
CA LEU A 446 -22.67 -10.15 -28.84
C LEU A 446 -21.55 -10.37 -27.82
N ALA A 447 -21.57 -11.48 -27.09
CA ALA A 447 -20.51 -11.85 -26.14
C ALA A 447 -19.29 -12.52 -26.79
N ALA A 448 -19.25 -12.59 -28.12
CA ALA A 448 -18.21 -13.28 -28.89
C ALA A 448 -18.07 -14.80 -28.58
N ALA A 449 -19.16 -15.45 -28.14
CA ALA A 449 -19.19 -16.83 -27.70
C ALA A 449 -19.29 -17.85 -28.87
N SER A 450 -18.21 -18.01 -29.63
CA SER A 450 -18.19 -18.84 -30.84
C SER A 450 -18.49 -20.34 -30.61
N LEU A 451 -18.12 -20.92 -29.46
CA LEU A 451 -18.41 -22.32 -29.15
C LEU A 451 -19.90 -22.49 -28.87
N THR A 452 -20.50 -21.54 -28.16
CA THR A 452 -21.95 -21.49 -27.93
C THR A 452 -22.73 -21.38 -29.23
N LEU A 453 -22.33 -20.52 -30.18
CA LEU A 453 -23.01 -20.39 -31.47
C LEU A 453 -23.04 -21.72 -32.22
N GLU A 454 -21.91 -22.43 -32.25
CA GLU A 454 -21.82 -23.75 -32.86
C GLU A 454 -22.67 -24.79 -32.11
N TRP A 455 -22.68 -24.72 -30.78
CA TRP A 455 -23.48 -25.61 -29.94
C TRP A 455 -24.98 -25.41 -30.18
N ILE A 456 -25.47 -24.17 -30.17
CA ILE A 456 -26.88 -23.82 -30.46
C ILE A 456 -27.26 -24.33 -31.84
N ARG A 457 -26.43 -24.08 -32.86
CA ARG A 457 -26.67 -24.58 -34.23
C ARG A 457 -26.83 -26.09 -34.27
N LYS A 458 -25.93 -26.83 -33.62
CA LYS A 458 -25.98 -28.30 -33.56
C LYS A 458 -27.21 -28.78 -32.80
N TYR A 459 -27.55 -28.14 -31.69
CA TYR A 459 -28.71 -28.49 -30.88
C TYR A 459 -30.02 -28.27 -31.65
N CYS A 460 -30.22 -27.10 -32.27
CA CYS A 460 -31.39 -26.81 -33.10
C CYS A 460 -31.54 -27.82 -34.26
N ASN A 461 -30.44 -28.14 -34.95
CA ASN A 461 -30.43 -29.14 -36.02
C ASN A 461 -30.83 -30.55 -35.52
N LEU A 462 -30.31 -30.95 -34.36
CA LEU A 462 -30.64 -32.24 -33.74
C LEU A 462 -32.12 -32.32 -33.36
N ARG A 463 -32.68 -31.22 -32.84
CA ARG A 463 -34.06 -31.13 -32.36
C ARG A 463 -35.07 -30.82 -33.45
N GLY A 464 -34.63 -30.42 -34.64
CA GLY A 464 -35.49 -29.93 -35.71
C GLY A 464 -36.15 -28.58 -35.39
N ILE A 465 -35.51 -27.76 -34.56
CA ILE A 465 -35.96 -26.41 -34.21
C ILE A 465 -35.36 -25.44 -35.23
N GLU A 466 -36.18 -24.52 -35.74
CA GLU A 466 -35.71 -23.47 -36.65
C GLU A 466 -34.83 -22.47 -35.90
N LEU A 467 -33.58 -22.30 -36.36
CA LEU A 467 -32.62 -21.39 -35.73
C LEU A 467 -33.00 -19.93 -36.01
N CYS A 468 -33.41 -19.22 -34.96
CA CYS A 468 -33.83 -17.82 -35.02
C CYS A 468 -32.74 -16.87 -34.48
N TYR A 469 -32.52 -15.77 -35.20
CA TYR A 469 -31.63 -14.67 -34.82
C TYR A 469 -32.08 -13.37 -35.49
N SER A 470 -31.74 -12.24 -34.88
CA SER A 470 -32.09 -10.91 -35.37
C SER A 470 -30.85 -10.16 -35.91
N GLU A 471 -31.06 -8.95 -36.41
CA GLU A 471 -29.96 -8.07 -36.83
C GLU A 471 -29.01 -7.71 -35.66
N LYS A 472 -29.46 -7.86 -34.40
CA LYS A 472 -28.63 -7.57 -33.21
C LYS A 472 -27.42 -8.50 -33.11
N ALA A 473 -27.54 -9.76 -33.53
CA ALA A 473 -26.46 -10.74 -33.47
C ALA A 473 -25.16 -10.22 -34.10
N MET A 474 -25.26 -9.53 -35.24
CA MET A 474 -24.10 -8.96 -35.94
C MET A 474 -23.91 -7.46 -35.69
N SER A 475 -25.00 -6.71 -35.45
CA SER A 475 -24.93 -5.24 -35.36
C SER A 475 -24.20 -4.71 -34.13
N GLY A 476 -24.21 -5.45 -33.01
CA GLY A 476 -23.61 -5.01 -31.76
C GLY A 476 -22.22 -5.58 -31.46
N LEU A 477 -21.61 -6.34 -32.37
CA LEU A 477 -20.30 -7.02 -32.19
C LEU A 477 -19.11 -6.10 -31.93
N VAL A 478 -19.31 -4.79 -31.78
CA VAL A 478 -18.21 -3.81 -31.77
C VAL A 478 -18.47 -2.62 -30.82
N TRP A 479 -19.45 -2.72 -29.91
CA TRP A 479 -19.83 -1.52 -29.13
C TRP A 479 -19.10 -1.32 -27.80
N ASP A 480 -18.47 -2.34 -27.22
CA ASP A 480 -17.85 -2.16 -25.90
C ASP A 480 -16.70 -3.12 -25.61
N SER A 481 -15.54 -2.90 -26.22
CA SER A 481 -14.33 -3.49 -25.66
C SER A 481 -13.13 -2.55 -25.81
N ALA A 482 -12.69 -2.03 -24.67
CA ALA A 482 -11.30 -1.65 -24.47
C ALA A 482 -10.33 -2.86 -24.61
N TYR A 483 -10.85 -4.07 -24.89
CA TYR A 483 -10.12 -5.33 -24.95
C TYR A 483 -10.45 -6.17 -26.20
N SER A 484 -9.52 -6.10 -27.16
CA SER A 484 -9.23 -7.11 -28.20
C SER A 484 -10.25 -7.33 -29.35
N GLY A 485 -10.02 -6.64 -30.49
CA GLY A 485 -10.68 -6.93 -31.77
C GLY A 485 -10.38 -8.32 -32.40
N TYR A 486 -9.64 -9.21 -31.71
CA TYR A 486 -9.34 -10.56 -32.20
C TYR A 486 -10.46 -11.57 -31.91
N VAL A 487 -11.12 -11.49 -30.75
CA VAL A 487 -12.13 -12.49 -30.33
C VAL A 487 -13.41 -12.36 -31.17
N PHE A 488 -13.83 -11.12 -31.47
CA PHE A 488 -14.96 -10.85 -32.34
C PHE A 488 -14.78 -11.36 -33.78
N MET A 489 -13.53 -11.43 -34.26
CA MET A 489 -13.24 -11.93 -35.60
C MET A 489 -13.58 -13.42 -35.74
N TRP A 490 -13.51 -14.22 -34.67
CA TRP A 490 -13.94 -15.61 -34.72
C TRP A 490 -15.44 -15.77 -34.90
N VAL A 491 -16.24 -14.91 -34.25
CA VAL A 491 -17.69 -14.91 -34.44
C VAL A 491 -18.10 -14.40 -35.82
N ILE A 492 -17.45 -13.35 -36.34
CA ILE A 492 -17.70 -12.87 -37.71
C ILE A 492 -17.38 -13.97 -38.73
N LYS A 493 -16.23 -14.64 -38.59
CA LYS A 493 -15.88 -15.80 -39.42
C LYS A 493 -16.91 -16.91 -39.32
N TRP A 494 -17.34 -17.23 -38.10
CA TRP A 494 -18.37 -18.24 -37.88
C TRP A 494 -19.65 -17.89 -38.63
N TRP A 495 -20.13 -16.64 -38.55
CA TRP A 495 -21.31 -16.20 -39.30
C TRP A 495 -21.12 -16.33 -40.82
N CYS A 496 -20.01 -15.85 -41.37
CA CYS A 496 -19.71 -15.96 -42.80
C CYS A 496 -19.65 -17.42 -43.28
N GLU A 497 -19.11 -18.32 -42.47
CA GLU A 497 -18.94 -19.74 -42.80
C GLU A 497 -20.18 -20.58 -42.43
N SER A 498 -21.12 -20.03 -41.66
CA SER A 498 -22.28 -20.77 -41.14
C SER A 498 -23.28 -21.19 -42.23
N GLY A 499 -23.29 -20.47 -43.35
CA GLY A 499 -24.31 -20.61 -44.40
C GLY A 499 -25.68 -20.02 -44.04
N LEU A 500 -25.79 -19.32 -42.91
CA LEU A 500 -26.99 -18.61 -42.47
C LEU A 500 -27.12 -17.26 -43.20
N GLU A 501 -28.35 -16.74 -43.29
CA GLU A 501 -28.58 -15.38 -43.80
C GLU A 501 -27.92 -14.36 -42.87
N LEU A 502 -27.12 -13.46 -43.43
CA LEU A 502 -26.41 -12.46 -42.63
C LEU A 502 -27.30 -11.24 -42.43
N LYS A 503 -27.85 -11.11 -41.22
CA LYS A 503 -28.70 -10.00 -40.79
C LYS A 503 -27.88 -8.98 -40.02
N TYR A 504 -27.65 -7.79 -40.58
CA TYR A 504 -26.92 -6.72 -39.91
C TYR A 504 -27.36 -5.34 -40.38
N THR A 505 -27.23 -4.37 -39.49
CA THR A 505 -27.47 -2.95 -39.77
C THR A 505 -26.19 -2.25 -40.23
N GLU A 506 -26.32 -1.04 -40.74
CA GLU A 506 -25.21 -0.17 -41.17
C GLU A 506 -24.19 0.07 -40.05
N SER A 507 -24.68 0.06 -38.80
CA SER A 507 -23.87 0.20 -37.58
C SER A 507 -22.82 -0.91 -37.44
N ALA A 508 -23.08 -2.12 -37.93
CA ALA A 508 -22.15 -3.26 -37.81
C ALA A 508 -20.81 -2.96 -38.48
N PHE A 509 -20.86 -2.42 -39.71
CA PHE A 509 -19.68 -2.12 -40.50
C PHE A 509 -18.97 -0.86 -40.02
N LEU A 510 -19.74 0.21 -39.74
CA LEU A 510 -19.17 1.46 -39.22
C LEU A 510 -18.38 1.21 -37.93
N ASN A 511 -18.96 0.44 -37.01
CA ASN A 511 -18.29 0.12 -35.77
C ASN A 511 -17.09 -0.80 -36.03
N ALA A 512 -17.23 -1.87 -36.82
CA ALA A 512 -16.13 -2.78 -37.15
C ALA A 512 -14.90 -2.07 -37.70
N VAL A 513 -15.09 -1.19 -38.68
CA VAL A 513 -14.02 -0.43 -39.32
C VAL A 513 -13.36 0.54 -38.33
N LEU A 514 -13.97 0.99 -37.25
CA LEU A 514 -13.26 1.85 -36.30
C LEU A 514 -12.25 1.08 -35.42
N TRP A 515 -12.38 -0.25 -35.29
CA TRP A 515 -11.67 -1.00 -34.25
C TRP A 515 -10.85 -2.21 -34.73
N ILE A 516 -11.12 -2.79 -35.91
CA ILE A 516 -10.36 -3.95 -36.45
C ILE A 516 -9.09 -3.52 -37.23
N SER A 517 -8.17 -4.41 -37.56
CA SER A 517 -6.99 -4.07 -38.39
C SER A 517 -7.35 -3.85 -39.87
N ASP A 518 -6.48 -3.18 -40.64
CA ASP A 518 -6.70 -2.99 -42.08
C ASP A 518 -6.79 -4.32 -42.84
N GLU A 519 -6.05 -5.34 -42.40
CA GLU A 519 -6.11 -6.70 -42.95
C GLU A 519 -7.47 -7.36 -42.68
N GLN A 520 -7.99 -7.19 -41.47
CA GLN A 520 -9.32 -7.66 -41.07
C GLN A 520 -10.45 -6.93 -41.81
N CYS A 521 -10.32 -5.61 -42.02
CA CYS A 521 -11.24 -4.84 -42.86
C CYS A 521 -11.22 -5.36 -44.30
N LYS A 522 -10.04 -5.54 -44.92
CA LYS A 522 -9.93 -6.08 -46.29
C LYS A 522 -10.57 -7.45 -46.41
N TRP A 523 -10.28 -8.36 -45.48
CA TRP A 523 -10.88 -9.69 -45.47
C TRP A 523 -12.41 -9.64 -45.42
N TRP A 524 -12.99 -8.79 -44.57
CA TRP A 524 -14.45 -8.60 -44.49
C TRP A 524 -15.01 -8.11 -45.82
N LEU A 525 -14.39 -7.08 -46.42
CA LEU A 525 -14.80 -6.48 -47.69
C LEU A 525 -14.76 -7.48 -48.86
N GLU A 526 -13.81 -8.42 -48.85
CA GLU A 526 -13.69 -9.49 -49.84
C GLU A 526 -14.83 -10.53 -49.77
N GLN A 527 -15.51 -10.68 -48.63
CA GLN A 527 -16.63 -11.63 -48.47
C GLN A 527 -17.92 -11.17 -49.17
N SER A 528 -17.89 -10.08 -49.96
CA SER A 528 -19.05 -9.54 -50.71
C SER A 528 -20.27 -9.26 -49.83
N LEU A 529 -20.02 -8.91 -48.56
CA LEU A 529 -21.07 -8.52 -47.63
C LEU A 529 -21.56 -7.12 -48.03
N PRO A 530 -22.85 -6.93 -48.38
CA PRO A 530 -23.36 -5.63 -48.79
C PRO A 530 -23.07 -4.59 -47.70
N ILE A 531 -22.25 -3.60 -48.05
CA ILE A 531 -21.91 -2.53 -47.13
C ILE A 531 -22.99 -1.47 -47.26
N ARG A 532 -23.72 -1.27 -46.18
CA ARG A 532 -24.61 -0.13 -46.02
C ARG A 532 -23.89 0.87 -45.13
N TYR A 533 -23.64 2.06 -45.65
CA TYR A 533 -23.06 3.15 -44.88
C TYR A 533 -23.78 4.46 -45.18
N THR A 534 -23.95 5.26 -44.14
CA THR A 534 -24.34 6.66 -44.27
C THR A 534 -23.15 7.49 -44.75
N LYS A 535 -23.42 8.64 -45.36
CA LYS A 535 -22.38 9.59 -45.78
C LYS A 535 -21.50 10.03 -44.61
N GLU A 536 -22.09 10.24 -43.44
CA GLU A 536 -21.42 10.64 -42.20
C GLU A 536 -20.48 9.55 -41.67
N GLY A 537 -20.90 8.28 -41.73
CA GLY A 537 -20.05 7.16 -41.34
C GLY A 537 -18.85 6.96 -42.26
N LEU A 538 -19.02 7.20 -43.56
CA LEU A 538 -17.92 7.14 -44.53
C LEU A 538 -16.87 8.22 -44.23
N ASP A 539 -17.29 9.45 -43.98
CA ASP A 539 -16.37 10.56 -43.67
C ASP A 539 -15.53 10.25 -42.41
N ALA A 540 -16.16 9.72 -41.35
CA ALA A 540 -15.48 9.32 -40.12
C ALA A 540 -14.45 8.19 -40.32
N THR A 541 -14.77 7.20 -41.17
CA THR A 541 -13.83 6.10 -41.49
C THR A 541 -12.63 6.57 -42.32
N VAL A 542 -12.84 7.50 -43.26
CA VAL A 542 -11.77 8.10 -44.07
C VAL A 542 -10.82 8.93 -43.22
N GLU A 543 -11.34 9.71 -42.27
CA GLU A 543 -10.52 10.51 -41.36
C GLU A 543 -9.55 9.63 -40.54
N ARG A 544 -10.01 8.44 -40.10
CA ARG A 544 -9.22 7.54 -39.25
C ARG A 544 -8.28 6.61 -40.02
N ARG A 545 -8.67 6.09 -41.19
CA ARG A 545 -7.92 5.05 -41.93
C ARG A 545 -7.33 5.48 -43.27
N GLY A 546 -7.67 6.67 -43.72
CA GLY A 546 -7.26 7.19 -45.02
C GLY A 546 -8.15 6.72 -46.17
N PRO A 547 -7.89 7.23 -47.38
CA PRO A 547 -8.81 7.15 -48.53
C PRO A 547 -8.91 5.76 -49.17
N TRP A 548 -8.02 4.82 -48.84
CA TRP A 548 -7.99 3.48 -49.44
C TRP A 548 -9.30 2.71 -49.19
N ILE A 549 -9.99 2.96 -48.07
CA ILE A 549 -11.24 2.28 -47.74
C ILE A 549 -12.36 2.66 -48.70
N THR A 550 -12.39 3.92 -49.14
CA THR A 550 -13.38 4.44 -50.09
C THR A 550 -13.19 3.83 -51.46
N GLU A 551 -11.94 3.75 -51.92
CA GLU A 551 -11.57 3.11 -53.19
C GLU A 551 -11.89 1.62 -53.17
N PHE A 552 -11.59 0.94 -52.07
CA PHE A 552 -11.85 -0.49 -51.91
C PHE A 552 -13.35 -0.80 -51.85
N ALA A 553 -14.12 -0.03 -51.07
CA ALA A 553 -15.58 -0.17 -50.97
C ALA A 553 -16.26 0.03 -52.33
N GLN A 554 -15.89 1.08 -53.08
CA GLN A 554 -16.43 1.35 -54.42
C GLN A 554 -16.14 0.22 -55.42
N SER A 555 -14.98 -0.44 -55.31
CA SER A 555 -14.61 -1.55 -56.20
C SER A 555 -15.37 -2.86 -55.93
N HIS A 556 -16.06 -2.98 -54.78
CA HIS A 556 -16.80 -4.19 -54.37
C HIS A 556 -18.32 -4.00 -54.29
N GLY A 557 -18.86 -2.91 -54.87
CA GLY A 557 -20.30 -2.77 -55.15
C GLY A 557 -21.16 -2.35 -53.96
N THR A 558 -20.95 -1.12 -53.47
CA THR A 558 -21.68 -0.56 -52.32
C THR A 558 -22.84 0.36 -52.71
N GLU A 559 -23.86 0.41 -51.85
CA GLU A 559 -25.03 1.29 -52.01
C GLU A 559 -24.99 2.37 -50.94
N VAL A 560 -24.94 3.64 -51.35
CA VAL A 560 -24.95 4.80 -50.43
C VAL A 560 -26.38 5.10 -50.05
N LEU A 561 -26.68 5.10 -48.75
CA LEU A 561 -28.02 5.41 -48.24
C LEU A 561 -28.05 6.85 -47.72
N ASP A 562 -29.01 7.64 -48.21
CA ASP A 562 -29.26 9.02 -47.76
C ASP A 562 -30.01 8.99 -46.42
N GLY A 563 -29.29 8.84 -45.30
CA GLY A 563 -29.86 8.85 -43.95
C GLY A 563 -28.90 9.41 -42.90
N HIS A 564 -29.42 10.19 -41.95
CA HIS A 564 -28.66 10.76 -40.82
C HIS A 564 -28.37 9.72 -39.74
N PHE A 565 -27.13 9.62 -39.30
CA PHE A 565 -26.68 8.83 -38.17
C PHE A 565 -26.92 9.61 -36.87
N GLN A 566 -27.81 9.13 -35.99
CA GLN A 566 -27.82 9.55 -34.58
C GLN A 566 -27.02 8.53 -33.77
N PRO A 567 -25.83 8.88 -33.25
CA PRO A 567 -25.19 8.05 -32.24
C PRO A 567 -26.14 7.97 -31.03
N GLN A 568 -26.58 6.77 -30.65
CA GLN A 568 -27.25 6.62 -29.36
C GLN A 568 -26.22 6.92 -28.27
N GLU A 569 -26.44 8.02 -27.55
CA GLU A 569 -25.69 8.36 -26.35
C GLU A 569 -25.76 7.17 -25.38
N ALA A 570 -24.59 6.75 -24.90
CA ALA A 570 -24.46 5.81 -23.80
C ALA A 570 -25.28 6.31 -22.61
N ARG A 571 -26.44 5.69 -22.36
CA ARG A 571 -27.05 5.78 -21.04
C ARG A 571 -26.24 4.87 -20.13
N VAL A 572 -25.45 5.52 -19.28
CA VAL A 572 -24.95 4.94 -18.05
C VAL A 572 -26.17 4.72 -17.14
N GLU A 573 -26.65 3.48 -17.09
CA GLU A 573 -27.33 2.91 -15.92
C GLU A 573 -26.78 1.51 -15.68
#